data_AF-A0A1C5CXK8-F1
#
_entry.id   AF-A0A1C5CXK8-F1
#
_cell.length_a   1.000
_cell.length_b   1.000
_cell.length_c   1.000
_cell.angle_alpha   90.00
_cell.angle_beta   90.00
_cell.angle_gamma   90.00
#
_symmetry.space_group_name_H-M   'P 1'
#
loop_
_entity.id
_entity.type
_entity.pdbx_description
1 polymer ?
#
loop_
_entity_poly.entity_id
_entity_poly.type
_entity_poly.pdbx_seq_one_letter_code
_entity_poly.pdbx_strand_id
1 'polypeptide(L)'
;MAGGRLSDPGWLVNADPGQVLAALDGATGREEMLAAAVYRASAHVHGDASAGVRRQVLALDAARYGDHALSARITAVPVDGAAAARWGLEWATGSMVDHRLRQTLSGHTGGVCAVAAGMVEGRPVAVTGSADTTARVWDLATGRPLGEILTGHTGPVEAVATAVVEGRPVAVTGSADKSVRVWDLATGQPTSEP
;
A
#
# COMPACT_ATOMS: atom_id res chain seq x y z
N MET A 1 -2.70 -18.28 12.48
CA MET A 1 -1.81 -19.05 11.58
C MET A 1 -2.20 -18.78 10.14
N ALA A 2 -1.60 -17.76 9.52
CA ALA A 2 -1.97 -17.26 8.19
C ALA A 2 -0.83 -17.36 7.16
N GLY A 3 0.29 -18.01 7.50
CA GLY A 3 1.41 -18.19 6.57
C GLY A 3 1.03 -19.18 5.48
N GLY A 4 1.06 -18.74 4.22
CA GLY A 4 0.90 -19.59 3.04
C GLY A 4 -0.36 -19.38 2.21
N ARG A 5 -1.39 -18.65 2.69
CA ARG A 5 -2.63 -18.43 1.90
C ARG A 5 -2.40 -17.55 0.67
N LEU A 6 -1.54 -16.53 0.79
CA LEU A 6 -1.19 -15.66 -0.33
C LEU A 6 -0.30 -16.34 -1.38
N SER A 7 0.40 -17.41 -0.99
CA SER A 7 1.13 -18.27 -1.92
C SER A 7 0.24 -19.30 -2.63
N ASP A 8 -1.07 -19.37 -2.33
CA ASP A 8 -2.02 -20.29 -2.96
C ASP A 8 -2.83 -19.58 -4.08
N PRO A 9 -2.54 -19.85 -5.37
CA PRO A 9 -3.27 -19.30 -6.50
C PRO A 9 -4.75 -19.67 -6.50
N GLY A 10 -5.10 -20.86 -6.00
CA GLY A 10 -6.47 -21.31 -5.89
C GLY A 10 -7.27 -20.42 -4.95
N TRP A 11 -6.64 -20.04 -3.83
CA TRP A 11 -7.22 -19.11 -2.87
C TRP A 11 -7.36 -17.69 -3.45
N LEU A 12 -6.31 -17.16 -4.10
CA LEU A 12 -6.37 -15.83 -4.74
C LEU A 12 -7.50 -15.72 -5.76
N VAL A 13 -7.78 -16.80 -6.51
CA VAL A 13 -8.80 -16.80 -7.58
C VAL A 13 -10.22 -17.00 -7.05
N ASN A 14 -10.41 -17.90 -6.07
CA ASN A 14 -11.74 -18.38 -5.68
C ASN A 14 -12.25 -17.82 -4.35
N ALA A 15 -11.38 -17.28 -3.50
CA ALA A 15 -11.82 -16.71 -2.23
C ALA A 15 -12.62 -15.42 -2.43
N ASP A 16 -13.39 -15.07 -1.40
CA ASP A 16 -14.06 -13.77 -1.31
C ASP A 16 -13.01 -12.63 -1.41
N PRO A 17 -13.19 -11.65 -2.31
CA PRO A 17 -12.21 -10.57 -2.49
C PRO A 17 -11.95 -9.76 -1.22
N GLY A 18 -12.96 -9.55 -0.37
CA GLY A 18 -12.79 -8.85 0.91
C GLY A 18 -11.85 -9.61 1.85
N GLN A 19 -11.96 -10.94 1.90
CA GLN A 19 -11.05 -11.80 2.66
C GLN A 19 -9.63 -11.78 2.09
N VAL A 20 -9.47 -11.76 0.77
CA VAL A 20 -8.15 -11.67 0.14
C VAL A 20 -7.50 -10.32 0.48
N LEU A 21 -8.24 -9.22 0.30
CA LEU A 21 -7.78 -7.85 0.61
C LEU A 21 -7.32 -7.71 2.06
N ALA A 22 -8.09 -8.25 3.01
CA ALA A 22 -7.74 -8.21 4.43
C ALA A 22 -6.45 -8.99 4.76
N ALA A 23 -6.08 -9.98 3.96
CA ALA A 23 -4.87 -10.77 4.18
C ALA A 23 -3.61 -10.15 3.57
N LEU A 24 -3.74 -9.24 2.59
CA LEU A 24 -2.61 -8.72 1.80
C LEU A 24 -1.56 -8.00 2.65
N ASP A 25 -1.97 -7.39 3.77
CA ASP A 25 -1.07 -6.67 4.68
C ASP A 25 -0.29 -7.63 5.61
N GLY A 26 -0.72 -8.90 5.69
CA GLY A 26 -0.02 -9.96 6.42
C GLY A 26 1.06 -10.69 5.62
N ALA A 27 1.35 -10.25 4.38
CA ALA A 27 2.37 -10.86 3.54
C ALA A 27 3.77 -10.65 4.13
N THR A 28 4.50 -11.74 4.40
CA THR A 28 5.84 -11.67 5.03
C THR A 28 6.94 -12.25 4.15
N GLY A 29 6.61 -13.22 3.29
CA GLY A 29 7.53 -13.82 2.33
C GLY A 29 7.59 -13.09 0.99
N ARG A 30 8.71 -13.19 0.27
CA ARG A 30 8.87 -12.56 -1.06
C ARG A 30 7.76 -12.96 -2.03
N GLU A 31 7.39 -14.24 -2.06
CA GLU A 31 6.30 -14.76 -2.90
C GLU A 31 4.94 -14.17 -2.49
N GLU A 32 4.62 -14.15 -1.19
CA GLU A 32 3.38 -13.59 -0.66
C GLU A 32 3.27 -12.08 -0.95
N MET A 33 4.38 -11.34 -0.82
CA MET A 33 4.41 -9.91 -1.11
C MET A 33 4.19 -9.63 -2.61
N LEU A 34 4.73 -10.48 -3.48
CA LEU A 34 4.50 -10.39 -4.93
C LEU A 34 3.05 -10.71 -5.27
N ALA A 35 2.50 -11.80 -4.72
CA ALA A 35 1.09 -12.15 -4.90
C ALA A 35 0.14 -11.05 -4.40
N ALA A 36 0.46 -10.45 -3.25
CA ALA A 36 -0.29 -9.31 -2.72
C ALA A 36 -0.21 -8.08 -3.65
N ALA A 37 0.96 -7.79 -4.22
CA ALA A 37 1.12 -6.70 -5.18
C ALA A 37 0.36 -6.96 -6.49
N VAL A 38 0.39 -8.20 -7.01
CA VAL A 38 -0.42 -8.62 -8.18
C VAL A 38 -1.90 -8.38 -7.90
N TYR A 39 -2.40 -8.82 -6.74
CA TYR A 39 -3.81 -8.66 -6.39
C TYR A 39 -4.23 -7.19 -6.20
N ARG A 40 -3.37 -6.36 -5.57
CA ARG A 40 -3.63 -4.92 -5.38
C ARG A 40 -3.76 -4.18 -6.71
N ALA A 41 -2.98 -4.56 -7.73
CA ALA A 41 -2.97 -3.88 -9.04
C ALA A 41 -4.36 -3.85 -9.70
N SER A 42 -5.18 -4.86 -9.42
CA SER A 42 -6.52 -5.04 -9.97
C SER A 42 -7.60 -5.18 -8.89
N ALA A 43 -7.34 -4.76 -7.65
CA ALA A 43 -8.26 -4.92 -6.52
C ALA A 43 -9.67 -4.36 -6.80
N HIS A 44 -9.74 -3.22 -7.48
CA HIS A 44 -10.99 -2.58 -7.88
C HIS A 44 -11.82 -3.42 -8.87
N VAL A 45 -11.20 -4.31 -9.63
CA VAL A 45 -11.89 -5.22 -10.57
C VAL A 45 -12.45 -6.43 -9.84
N HIS A 46 -11.84 -6.81 -8.72
CA HIS A 46 -12.09 -8.10 -8.09
C HIS A 46 -13.46 -8.19 -7.39
N GLY A 47 -13.98 -7.10 -6.82
CA GLY A 47 -15.27 -7.14 -6.10
C GLY A 47 -16.41 -7.73 -6.94
N ASP A 48 -16.52 -7.33 -8.20
CA ASP A 48 -17.63 -7.69 -9.09
C ASP A 48 -17.28 -8.78 -10.12
N ALA A 49 -16.00 -9.16 -10.20
CA ALA A 49 -15.54 -10.17 -11.14
C ALA A 49 -15.94 -11.59 -10.71
N SER A 50 -16.33 -12.42 -11.69
CA SER A 50 -16.40 -13.87 -11.48
C SER A 50 -14.99 -14.44 -11.24
N ALA A 51 -14.89 -15.63 -10.64
CA ALA A 51 -13.60 -16.31 -10.44
C ALA A 51 -12.83 -16.50 -11.76
N GLY A 52 -13.54 -16.77 -12.87
CA GLY A 52 -12.92 -16.89 -14.19
C GLY A 52 -12.29 -15.60 -14.71
N VAL A 53 -12.99 -14.46 -14.55
CA VAL A 53 -12.46 -13.14 -14.90
C VAL A 53 -11.29 -12.78 -13.97
N ARG A 54 -11.44 -13.01 -12.66
CA ARG A 54 -10.39 -12.79 -11.67
C ARG A 54 -9.11 -13.54 -12.01
N ARG A 55 -9.22 -14.81 -12.36
CA ARG A 55 -8.09 -15.65 -12.80
C ARG A 55 -7.35 -15.03 -13.98
N GLN A 56 -8.07 -14.58 -15.00
CA GLN A 56 -7.47 -14.01 -16.21
C GLN A 56 -6.74 -12.70 -15.90
N VAL A 57 -7.36 -11.82 -15.13
CA VAL A 57 -6.77 -10.54 -14.72
C VAL A 57 -5.53 -10.76 -13.86
N LEU A 58 -5.60 -11.66 -12.86
CA LEU A 58 -4.45 -11.98 -12.01
C LEU A 58 -3.30 -12.65 -12.77
N ALA A 59 -3.60 -13.55 -13.71
CA ALA A 59 -2.58 -14.16 -14.56
C ALA A 59 -1.90 -13.13 -15.47
N LEU A 60 -2.69 -12.18 -16.00
CA LEU A 60 -2.19 -11.04 -16.77
C LEU A 60 -1.27 -10.15 -15.94
N ASP A 61 -1.71 -9.74 -14.77
CA ASP A 61 -0.92 -8.90 -13.88
C ASP A 61 0.37 -9.60 -13.42
N ALA A 62 0.32 -10.89 -13.07
CA ALA A 62 1.51 -11.65 -12.70
C ALA A 62 2.56 -11.69 -13.83
N ALA A 63 2.14 -11.95 -15.07
CA ALA A 63 3.06 -11.93 -16.21
C ALA A 63 3.58 -10.52 -16.52
N ARG A 64 2.73 -9.50 -16.40
CA ARG A 64 3.11 -8.09 -16.56
C ARG A 64 4.16 -7.66 -15.54
N TYR A 65 4.21 -8.32 -14.38
CA TYR A 65 5.21 -8.09 -13.33
C TYR A 65 6.40 -9.05 -13.37
N GLY A 66 6.55 -9.81 -14.45
CA GLY A 66 7.68 -10.73 -14.68
C GLY A 66 7.60 -12.03 -13.87
N ASP A 67 6.51 -12.26 -13.14
CA ASP A 67 6.28 -13.50 -12.41
C ASP A 67 5.51 -14.51 -13.28
N HIS A 68 6.21 -15.01 -14.30
CA HIS A 68 5.66 -15.99 -15.24
C HIS A 68 5.29 -17.31 -14.54
N ALA A 69 5.98 -17.66 -13.44
CA ALA A 69 5.69 -18.87 -12.67
C ALA A 69 4.33 -18.75 -11.94
N LEU A 70 4.10 -17.62 -11.25
CA LEU A 70 2.81 -17.33 -10.62
C LEU A 70 1.69 -17.20 -11.66
N SER A 71 1.95 -16.53 -12.79
CA SER A 71 1.00 -16.42 -13.89
C SER A 71 0.54 -17.79 -14.42
N ALA A 72 1.48 -18.71 -14.65
CA ALA A 72 1.18 -20.07 -15.09
C ALA A 72 0.34 -20.84 -14.05
N ARG A 73 0.71 -20.73 -12.76
CA ARG A 73 -0.04 -21.38 -11.67
C ARG A 73 -1.46 -20.83 -11.52
N ILE A 74 -1.65 -19.51 -11.62
CA ILE A 74 -2.98 -18.87 -11.60
C ILE A 74 -3.81 -19.33 -12.80
N THR A 75 -3.22 -19.37 -13.99
CA THR A 75 -3.91 -19.84 -15.21
C THR A 75 -4.42 -21.28 -15.07
N ALA A 76 -3.67 -22.12 -14.36
CA ALA A 76 -4.03 -23.52 -14.11
C ALA A 76 -5.15 -23.71 -13.05
N VAL A 77 -5.58 -22.65 -12.35
CA VAL A 77 -6.63 -22.75 -11.33
C VAL A 77 -7.97 -23.14 -11.97
N PRO A 78 -8.61 -24.23 -11.51
CA PRO A 78 -9.97 -24.58 -11.90
C PRO A 78 -10.97 -23.54 -11.41
N VAL A 79 -11.93 -23.18 -12.28
CA VAL A 79 -13.02 -22.25 -11.97
C VAL A 79 -14.30 -22.78 -12.60
N ASP A 80 -15.40 -22.77 -11.86
CA ASP A 80 -16.68 -23.31 -12.33
C ASP A 80 -17.35 -22.34 -13.34
N GLY A 81 -18.04 -22.90 -14.34
CA GLY A 81 -18.90 -22.14 -15.27
C GLY A 81 -18.19 -21.28 -16.33
N ALA A 82 -16.87 -21.08 -16.24
CA ALA A 82 -16.13 -20.50 -17.35
C ALA A 82 -15.76 -21.61 -18.32
N ALA A 83 -16.37 -21.61 -19.51
CA ALA A 83 -15.86 -22.39 -20.63
C ALA A 83 -14.35 -22.18 -20.70
N ALA A 84 -13.62 -23.29 -20.78
CA ALA A 84 -12.18 -23.36 -20.97
C ALA A 84 -11.77 -22.63 -22.26
N ALA A 85 -11.87 -21.31 -22.30
CA ALA A 85 -11.21 -20.45 -23.25
C ALA A 85 -9.74 -20.42 -22.81
N ARG A 86 -9.07 -21.49 -23.21
CA ARG A 86 -7.67 -21.91 -23.00
C ARG A 86 -6.67 -20.97 -23.67
N TRP A 87 -6.88 -19.65 -23.55
CA TRP A 87 -5.85 -18.72 -23.97
C TRP A 87 -4.89 -18.58 -22.80
N GLY A 88 -3.80 -19.34 -22.86
CA GLY A 88 -2.64 -19.12 -22.00
C GLY A 88 -2.02 -17.81 -22.43
N LEU A 89 -1.78 -16.92 -21.46
CA LEU A 89 -1.10 -15.67 -21.72
C LEU A 89 0.35 -15.98 -22.12
N GLU A 90 0.67 -15.82 -23.40
CA GLU A 90 2.00 -16.13 -23.95
C GLU A 90 3.02 -15.04 -23.58
N TRP A 91 2.61 -13.78 -23.63
CA TRP A 91 3.39 -12.64 -23.16
C TRP A 91 2.48 -11.45 -22.85
N ALA A 92 2.96 -10.54 -21.99
CA ALA A 92 2.30 -9.26 -21.72
C ALA A 92 3.37 -8.17 -21.67
N THR A 93 3.21 -7.11 -22.46
CA THR A 93 4.01 -5.89 -22.33
C THR A 93 3.21 -4.84 -21.58
N GLY A 94 3.66 -4.51 -20.37
CA GLY A 94 3.15 -3.38 -19.62
C GLY A 94 4.16 -3.00 -18.56
N SER A 95 4.54 -1.73 -18.52
CA SER A 95 5.53 -1.24 -17.57
C SER A 95 4.93 -1.15 -16.17
N MET A 96 5.42 -2.02 -15.28
CA MET A 96 5.37 -1.97 -13.81
C MET A 96 4.01 -1.72 -13.15
N VAL A 97 3.78 -2.36 -12.00
CA VAL A 97 2.82 -1.80 -11.03
C VAL A 97 3.36 -0.39 -10.79
N ASP A 98 2.57 0.66 -10.97
CA ASP A 98 3.01 1.97 -10.47
C ASP A 98 3.42 1.72 -9.01
N HIS A 99 4.67 2.02 -8.65
CA HIS A 99 5.21 1.79 -7.30
C HIS A 99 4.24 2.23 -6.19
N ARG A 100 3.39 3.23 -6.47
CA ARG A 100 2.28 3.70 -5.63
C ARG A 100 1.21 2.66 -5.28
N LEU A 101 1.02 1.61 -6.06
CA LEU A 101 0.08 0.52 -5.81
C LEU A 101 0.72 -0.68 -5.09
N ARG A 102 2.04 -0.66 -4.84
CA ARG A 102 2.75 -1.80 -4.23
C ARG A 102 2.79 -1.79 -2.70
N GLN A 103 2.49 -0.67 -2.04
CA GLN A 103 2.82 -0.52 -0.62
C GLN A 103 1.68 0.10 0.19
N THR A 104 1.13 -0.71 1.11
CA THR A 104 0.39 -0.20 2.27
C THR A 104 1.42 0.40 3.24
N LEU A 105 1.25 1.66 3.60
CA LEU A 105 2.09 2.35 4.59
C LEU A 105 1.62 1.99 6.00
N SER A 106 2.03 0.80 6.45
CA SER A 106 1.59 0.24 7.74
C SER A 106 2.44 0.74 8.91
N GLY A 107 1.78 1.09 10.01
CA GLY A 107 2.46 1.43 11.26
C GLY A 107 1.62 2.25 12.24
N HIS A 108 0.64 3.00 11.75
CA HIS A 108 -0.36 3.62 12.63
C HIS A 108 -1.22 2.55 13.31
N THR A 109 -1.57 2.80 14.58
CA THR A 109 -2.43 1.91 15.38
C THR A 109 -3.86 2.43 15.49
N GLY A 110 -4.11 3.63 14.98
CA GLY A 110 -5.42 4.26 14.83
C GLY A 110 -5.73 4.54 13.36
N GLY A 111 -6.95 5.00 13.08
CA GLY A 111 -7.35 5.41 11.74
C GLY A 111 -6.50 6.58 11.25
N VAL A 112 -6.04 6.50 9.99
CA VAL A 112 -5.34 7.62 9.33
C VAL A 112 -6.38 8.67 8.97
N CYS A 113 -6.27 9.85 9.57
CA CYS A 113 -7.24 10.94 9.45
C CYS A 113 -6.84 11.96 8.39
N ALA A 114 -5.54 12.14 8.14
CA ALA A 114 -5.03 13.12 7.19
C ALA A 114 -3.74 12.65 6.51
N VAL A 115 -3.51 13.16 5.29
CA VAL A 115 -2.27 12.94 4.54
C VAL A 115 -1.91 14.19 3.74
N ALA A 116 -0.62 14.49 3.69
CA ALA A 116 -0.04 15.49 2.78
C ALA A 116 1.20 14.93 2.10
N ALA A 117 1.39 15.26 0.82
CA ALA A 117 2.60 14.91 0.07
C ALA A 117 3.59 16.08 0.09
N GLY A 118 4.88 15.77 0.02
CA GLY A 118 5.93 16.78 -0.01
C GLY A 118 7.23 16.26 -0.62
N MET A 119 8.25 17.12 -0.61
CA MET A 119 9.60 16.80 -1.06
C MET A 119 10.59 17.16 0.04
N VAL A 120 11.47 16.22 0.38
CA VAL A 120 12.57 16.41 1.34
C VAL A 120 13.86 16.05 0.63
N GLU A 121 14.75 17.03 0.41
CA GLU A 121 16.05 16.79 -0.25
C GLU A 121 15.94 16.02 -1.59
N GLY A 122 14.91 16.33 -2.39
CA GLY A 122 14.65 15.63 -3.66
C GLY A 122 13.98 14.27 -3.54
N ARG A 123 13.67 13.81 -2.32
CA ARG A 123 12.91 12.58 -2.05
C ARG A 123 11.41 12.87 -1.92
N PRO A 124 10.54 12.17 -2.66
CA PRO A 124 9.09 12.27 -2.45
C PRO A 124 8.70 11.63 -1.13
N VAL A 125 7.96 12.37 -0.31
CA VAL A 125 7.50 11.91 1.00
C VAL A 125 5.99 12.09 1.16
N ALA A 126 5.39 11.30 2.04
CA ALA A 126 4.06 11.55 2.58
C ALA A 126 4.16 11.76 4.09
N VAL A 127 3.35 12.66 4.63
CA VAL A 127 3.16 12.86 6.06
C VAL A 127 1.72 12.49 6.39
N THR A 128 1.51 11.59 7.33
CA THR A 128 0.19 11.11 7.75
C THR A 128 -0.09 11.48 9.19
N GLY A 129 -1.32 11.91 9.48
CA GLY A 129 -1.83 12.14 10.84
C GLY A 129 -2.87 11.07 11.19
N SER A 130 -2.88 10.62 12.44
CA SER A 130 -3.68 9.48 12.88
C SER A 130 -4.43 9.73 14.19
N ALA A 131 -5.52 8.99 14.37
CA ALA A 131 -6.24 8.89 15.63
C ALA A 131 -5.41 8.26 16.77
N ASP A 132 -4.26 7.66 16.48
CA ASP A 132 -3.29 7.21 17.49
C ASP A 132 -2.45 8.34 18.11
N THR A 133 -2.81 9.60 17.87
CA THR A 133 -2.15 10.83 18.36
C THR A 133 -0.78 11.10 17.76
N THR A 134 -0.35 10.33 16.77
CA THR A 134 0.95 10.51 16.12
C THR A 134 0.82 11.01 14.69
N ALA A 135 1.89 11.64 14.20
CA ALA A 135 2.13 11.79 12.78
C ALA A 135 3.37 10.99 12.36
N ARG A 136 3.41 10.55 11.10
CA ARG A 136 4.52 9.77 10.54
C ARG A 136 4.91 10.32 9.18
N VAL A 137 6.20 10.27 8.88
CA VAL A 137 6.75 10.59 7.56
C VAL A 137 7.09 9.28 6.86
N TRP A 138 6.80 9.20 5.56
CA TRP A 138 7.01 8.00 4.74
C TRP A 138 7.80 8.35 3.50
N ASP A 139 8.75 7.50 3.16
CA ASP A 139 9.40 7.51 1.86
C ASP A 139 8.45 6.89 0.83
N LEU A 140 8.00 7.68 -0.15
CA LEU A 140 7.07 7.18 -1.17
C LEU A 140 7.75 6.29 -2.22
N ALA A 141 9.08 6.32 -2.33
CA ALA A 141 9.82 5.43 -3.22
C ALA A 141 10.04 4.05 -2.59
N THR A 142 10.20 3.98 -1.27
CA THR A 142 10.50 2.72 -0.56
C THR A 142 9.38 2.18 0.31
N GLY A 143 8.36 3.00 0.60
CA GLY A 143 7.20 2.68 1.46
C GLY A 143 7.56 2.47 2.93
N ARG A 144 8.75 2.92 3.33
CA ARG A 144 9.23 2.80 4.70
C ARG A 144 9.02 4.11 5.45
N PRO A 145 8.77 4.07 6.77
CA PRO A 145 8.77 5.28 7.58
C PRO A 145 10.16 5.94 7.53
N LEU A 146 10.18 7.26 7.51
CA LEU A 146 11.37 8.10 7.58
C LEU A 146 11.43 8.81 8.92
N GLY A 147 12.61 8.79 9.55
CA GLY A 147 12.84 9.44 10.83
C GLY A 147 12.04 8.81 11.98
N GLU A 148 11.96 9.55 13.08
CA GLU A 148 11.18 9.17 14.25
C GLU A 148 9.69 9.49 14.07
N ILE A 149 8.85 8.84 14.89
CA ILE A 149 7.43 9.16 14.95
C ILE A 149 7.29 10.57 15.54
N LEU A 150 6.50 11.41 14.87
CA LEU A 150 6.23 12.77 15.33
C LEU A 150 5.25 12.69 16.51
N THR A 151 5.80 12.78 17.71
CA THR A 151 5.09 12.58 18.99
C THR A 151 5.00 13.88 19.79
N GLY A 152 3.91 14.06 20.54
CA GLY A 152 3.70 15.22 21.40
C GLY A 152 2.27 15.75 21.36
N HIS A 153 1.50 15.42 20.33
CA HIS A 153 0.05 15.62 20.39
C HIS A 153 -0.57 14.70 21.44
N THR A 154 -1.59 15.19 22.14
CA THR A 154 -2.34 14.43 23.16
C THR A 154 -3.74 14.03 22.69
N GLY A 155 -4.05 14.30 21.43
CA GLY A 155 -5.30 13.93 20.75
C GLY A 155 -5.07 13.58 19.28
N PRO A 156 -6.08 13.02 18.59
CA PRO A 156 -6.02 12.70 17.17
C PRO A 156 -5.42 13.81 16.31
N VAL A 157 -4.53 13.45 15.38
CA VAL A 157 -3.98 14.39 14.39
C VAL A 157 -4.89 14.39 13.17
N GLU A 158 -5.70 15.45 13.04
CA GLU A 158 -6.81 15.52 12.09
C GLU A 158 -6.47 16.34 10.84
N ALA A 159 -5.38 17.12 10.88
CA ALA A 159 -4.92 17.90 9.76
C ALA A 159 -3.40 17.81 9.61
N VAL A 160 -2.94 17.71 8.36
CA VAL A 160 -1.52 17.74 8.01
C VAL A 160 -1.35 18.61 6.77
N ALA A 161 -0.36 19.48 6.79
CA ALA A 161 0.11 20.24 5.64
C ALA A 161 1.64 20.18 5.56
N THR A 162 2.19 20.29 4.35
CA THR A 162 3.62 20.43 4.08
C THR A 162 3.90 21.81 3.54
N ALA A 163 5.05 22.37 3.89
CA ALA A 163 5.50 23.66 3.38
C ALA A 163 7.04 23.70 3.29
N VAL A 164 7.57 24.74 2.65
CA VAL A 164 8.99 25.06 2.70
C VAL A 164 9.13 26.44 3.33
N VAL A 165 9.85 26.53 4.45
CA VAL A 165 10.06 27.76 5.21
C VAL A 165 11.56 28.03 5.24
N GLU A 166 12.01 29.16 4.70
CA GLU A 166 13.44 29.53 4.62
C GLU A 166 14.31 28.40 4.00
N GLY A 167 13.79 27.75 2.96
CA GLY A 167 14.45 26.64 2.27
C GLY A 167 14.41 25.30 3.02
N ARG A 168 13.77 25.22 4.18
CA ARG A 168 13.63 23.98 4.97
C ARG A 168 12.26 23.35 4.75
N PRO A 169 12.17 22.07 4.38
CA PRO A 169 10.90 21.37 4.29
C PRO A 169 10.35 21.14 5.71
N VAL A 170 9.10 21.56 5.94
CA VAL A 170 8.42 21.41 7.23
C VAL A 170 7.04 20.77 7.05
N ALA A 171 6.57 20.11 8.12
CA ALA A 171 5.18 19.69 8.25
C ALA A 171 4.50 20.48 9.35
N VAL A 172 3.22 20.78 9.15
CA VAL A 172 2.34 21.42 10.14
C VAL A 172 1.20 20.45 10.44
N THR A 173 1.03 20.11 11.71
CA THR A 173 -0.01 19.17 12.17
C THR A 173 -1.00 19.88 13.08
N GLY A 174 -2.29 19.69 12.82
CA GLY A 174 -3.38 20.15 13.67
C GLY A 174 -4.04 18.97 14.38
N SER A 175 -4.31 19.12 15.67
CA SER A 175 -4.85 18.05 16.50
C SER A 175 -6.09 18.47 17.29
N ALA A 176 -6.92 17.47 17.61
CA ALA A 176 -8.03 17.60 18.55
C ALA A 176 -7.59 18.01 19.97
N ASP A 177 -6.29 17.96 20.29
CA ASP A 177 -5.74 18.55 21.52
C ASP A 177 -5.70 20.08 21.54
N LYS A 178 -6.24 20.72 20.49
CA LYS A 178 -6.32 22.18 20.31
C LYS A 178 -4.98 22.86 20.06
N SER A 179 -3.95 22.09 19.69
CA SER A 179 -2.64 22.61 19.33
C SER A 179 -2.32 22.40 17.85
N VAL A 180 -1.42 23.25 17.36
CA VAL A 180 -0.75 23.10 16.07
C VAL A 180 0.74 22.92 16.35
N ARG A 181 1.38 21.93 15.72
CA ARG A 181 2.82 21.68 15.85
C ARG A 181 3.49 21.79 14.48
N VAL A 182 4.73 22.27 14.48
CA VAL A 182 5.56 22.38 13.28
C VAL A 182 6.78 21.48 13.44
N TRP A 183 7.08 20.72 12.39
CA TRP A 183 8.10 19.68 12.35
C TRP A 183 9.05 19.95 11.21
N ASP A 184 10.35 19.84 11.46
CA ASP A 184 11.37 19.86 10.43
C ASP A 184 11.40 18.47 9.80
N LEU A 185 11.11 18.38 8.50
CA LEU A 185 11.03 17.10 7.80
C LEU A 185 12.40 16.53 7.41
N ALA A 186 13.46 17.34 7.43
CA ALA A 186 14.82 16.85 7.21
C ALA A 186 15.36 16.13 8.44
N THR A 187 14.99 16.59 9.64
CA THR A 187 15.50 16.06 10.93
C THR A 187 14.48 15.20 11.66
N GLY A 188 13.18 15.33 11.37
CA GLY A 188 12.10 14.67 12.09
C GLY A 188 11.83 15.27 13.48
N GLN A 189 12.39 16.44 13.79
CA GLN A 189 12.28 17.08 15.10
C GLN A 189 11.26 18.23 15.07
N PRO A 190 10.58 18.53 16.19
CA PRO A 190 9.74 19.72 16.30
C PRO A 190 10.61 20.98 16.15
N THR A 191 10.17 21.96 15.33
CA THR A 191 10.90 23.22 15.12
C THR A 191 10.67 24.24 16.23
N SER A 192 9.76 23.95 17.15
CA SER A 192 9.44 24.78 18.31
C SER A 192 9.35 23.91 19.55
N GLU A 193 10.13 24.22 20.58
CA GLU A 193 9.70 23.91 21.95
C GLU A 193 8.52 24.84 22.31
N PRO A 194 7.59 24.40 23.18
CA PRO A 194 6.43 25.20 23.57
C PRO A 194 6.77 26.59 24.11
#